data_AF-A0A1E5P5T5-F1
#
_entry.id   AF-A0A1E5P5T5-F1
#
_cell.length_a   1.000
_cell.length_b   1.000
_cell.length_c   1.000
_cell.angle_alpha   90.00
_cell.angle_beta   90.00
_cell.angle_gamma   90.00
#
_symmetry.space_group_name_H-M   'P 1'
#
loop_
_entity.id
_entity.type
_entity.pdbx_description
1 polymer ?
#
loop_
_entity_poly.entity_id
_entity_poly.type
_entity_poly.pdbx_seq_one_letter_code
_entity_poly.pdbx_strand_id
1 'polypeptide(L)'
;MASESAPPPQCQPFTYYKVTKYGSASYKPRGPIVSKYNSSSHKSTLTYAIETTQARETTWAAELGGSVSWGIGQVEAKTSYDVTKKVSRGVTVTNRMSVDSRKRGYTQPMVEYRKFSIDKWRELGNCRQDRIGTVGRLKAITSHLHFAECQTRSSDGCRPKP
;
A
#
# COMPACT_ATOMS: atom_id res chain seq x y z
N MET A 1 -2.46 35.06 -49.56
CA MET A 1 -3.27 35.15 -48.32
C MET A 1 -2.42 34.63 -47.19
N ALA A 2 -1.92 35.51 -46.32
CA ALA A 2 -1.16 35.10 -45.14
C ALA A 2 -2.15 34.50 -44.14
N SER A 3 -1.96 33.23 -43.77
CA SER A 3 -2.71 32.63 -42.67
C SER A 3 -2.27 33.31 -41.38
N GLU A 4 -3.17 34.07 -40.78
CA GLU A 4 -2.98 34.65 -39.46
C GLU A 4 -3.02 33.50 -38.45
N SER A 5 -1.84 33.08 -37.98
CA SER A 5 -1.72 32.08 -36.94
C SER A 5 -2.35 32.66 -35.67
N ALA A 6 -3.43 32.03 -35.18
CA ALA A 6 -4.05 32.41 -33.93
C ALA A 6 -2.98 32.56 -32.83
N PRO A 7 -3.07 33.59 -31.96
CA PRO A 7 -2.11 33.78 -30.89
C PRO A 7 -2.00 32.50 -30.07
N PRO A 8 -0.78 32.11 -29.65
CA PRO A 8 -0.60 30.88 -28.91
C PRO A 8 -1.48 30.89 -27.65
N PRO A 9 -2.08 29.76 -27.27
CA PRO A 9 -2.98 29.69 -26.12
C PRO A 9 -2.24 30.23 -24.88
N GLN A 10 -2.89 31.20 -24.22
CA GLN A 10 -2.38 31.85 -23.01
C GLN A 10 -3.04 31.20 -21.80
N CYS A 11 -2.25 30.58 -20.94
CA CYS A 11 -2.71 29.99 -19.67
C CYS A 11 -2.25 30.86 -18.50
N GLN A 12 -3.07 31.03 -17.47
CA GLN A 12 -2.59 31.67 -16.24
C GLN A 12 -1.57 30.75 -15.57
N PRO A 13 -0.34 31.23 -15.28
CA PRO A 13 0.66 30.38 -14.63
C PRO A 13 0.21 29.98 -13.23
N PHE A 14 0.19 28.69 -12.93
CA PHE A 14 -0.07 28.20 -11.58
C PHE A 14 0.79 26.98 -11.25
N THR A 15 0.93 26.72 -9.96
CA THR A 15 1.69 25.58 -9.44
C THR A 15 0.74 24.53 -8.89
N TYR A 16 1.02 23.27 -9.14
CA TYR A 16 0.20 22.16 -8.67
C TYR A 16 1.04 20.90 -8.39
N TYR A 17 0.41 19.92 -7.75
CA TYR A 17 1.05 18.64 -7.41
C TYR A 17 0.49 17.50 -8.26
N LYS A 18 1.37 16.64 -8.77
CA LYS A 18 1.03 15.35 -9.36
C LYS A 18 1.48 14.24 -8.41
N VAL A 19 0.64 13.23 -8.25
CA VAL A 19 0.95 12.04 -7.45
C VAL A 19 1.08 10.86 -8.40
N THR A 20 2.18 10.13 -8.29
CA THR A 20 2.45 8.97 -9.14
C THR A 20 2.77 7.76 -8.30
N LYS A 21 1.98 6.69 -8.45
CA LYS A 21 2.29 5.37 -7.89
C LYS A 21 3.49 4.78 -8.64
N TYR A 22 4.45 4.22 -7.92
CA TYR A 22 5.58 3.53 -8.54
C TYR A 22 5.95 2.26 -7.77
N GLY A 23 6.60 1.33 -8.48
CA GLY A 23 6.98 0.03 -7.94
C GLY A 23 5.79 -0.88 -7.61
N SER A 24 6.11 -2.09 -7.16
CA SER A 24 5.13 -3.11 -6.78
C SER A 24 4.65 -2.93 -5.34
N ALA A 25 3.51 -3.55 -5.02
CA ALA A 25 3.09 -3.70 -3.63
C ALA A 25 4.18 -4.45 -2.84
N SER A 26 4.33 -4.10 -1.57
CA SER A 26 5.15 -4.88 -0.66
C SER A 26 4.38 -5.19 0.60
N TYR A 27 4.49 -6.42 1.08
CA TYR A 27 3.79 -6.88 2.26
C TYR A 27 4.77 -7.03 3.40
N LYS A 28 4.38 -6.58 4.59
CA LYS A 28 5.20 -6.71 5.79
C LYS A 28 4.41 -7.38 6.91
N PRO A 29 4.98 -8.37 7.59
CA PRO A 29 4.35 -9.00 8.74
C PRO A 29 3.94 -7.99 9.80
N ARG A 30 2.82 -8.27 10.46
CA ARG A 30 2.31 -7.57 11.64
C ARG A 30 2.28 -8.47 12.89
N GLY A 31 2.45 -9.78 12.70
CA GLY A 31 2.44 -10.78 13.76
C GLY A 31 3.13 -12.09 13.34
N PRO A 32 3.13 -13.10 14.24
CA PRO A 32 3.74 -14.39 13.97
C PRO A 32 2.99 -15.17 12.88
N ILE A 33 3.66 -16.20 12.36
CA ILE A 33 2.98 -17.26 11.59
C ILE A 33 2.32 -18.19 12.61
N VAL A 34 1.03 -18.43 12.47
CA VAL A 34 0.30 -19.44 13.26
C VAL A 34 -0.12 -20.59 12.34
N SER A 35 -0.37 -21.76 12.92
CA SER A 35 -0.81 -22.92 12.15
C SER A 35 -1.86 -23.76 12.87
N LYS A 36 -2.69 -24.47 12.10
CA LYS A 36 -3.67 -25.42 12.62
C LYS A 36 -3.82 -26.58 11.64
N TYR A 37 -3.88 -27.79 12.20
CA TYR A 37 -4.07 -29.01 11.41
C TYR A 37 -5.56 -29.30 11.22
N ASN A 38 -5.94 -29.64 9.99
CA ASN A 38 -7.25 -30.19 9.69
C ASN A 38 -7.20 -31.72 9.84
N SER A 39 -7.68 -32.21 10.99
CA SER A 39 -7.80 -33.64 11.26
C SER A 39 -9.00 -34.30 10.58
N SER A 40 -9.88 -33.54 9.92
CA SER A 40 -11.00 -34.10 9.17
C SER A 40 -10.53 -34.86 7.93
N SER A 41 -11.33 -35.85 7.53
CA SER A 41 -11.26 -36.50 6.21
C SER A 41 -11.70 -35.57 5.07
N HIS A 42 -12.30 -34.42 5.37
CA HIS A 42 -12.79 -33.45 4.40
C HIS A 42 -12.13 -32.08 4.57
N LYS A 43 -12.28 -31.22 3.54
CA LYS A 43 -11.92 -29.81 3.63
C LYS A 43 -12.71 -29.15 4.76
N SER A 44 -12.05 -28.28 5.54
CA SER A 44 -12.66 -27.60 6.67
C SER A 44 -12.16 -26.15 6.78
N THR A 45 -13.02 -25.25 7.23
CA THR A 45 -12.66 -23.85 7.49
C THR A 45 -12.10 -23.73 8.91
N LEU A 46 -10.81 -23.46 9.00
CA LEU A 46 -10.13 -23.26 10.27
C LEU A 46 -10.11 -21.77 10.63
N THR A 47 -10.42 -21.47 11.89
CA THR A 47 -10.35 -20.10 12.44
C THR A 47 -9.05 -19.94 13.24
N TYR A 48 -8.35 -18.84 12.99
CA TYR A 48 -7.09 -18.46 13.61
C TYR A 48 -7.25 -17.12 14.30
N ALA A 49 -6.95 -17.05 15.60
CA ALA A 49 -6.83 -15.79 16.33
C ALA A 49 -5.34 -15.48 16.51
N ILE A 50 -4.91 -14.28 16.12
CA ILE A 50 -3.49 -13.92 16.06
C ILE A 50 -3.32 -12.56 16.73
N GLU A 51 -2.52 -12.51 17.79
CA GLU A 51 -2.12 -11.23 18.37
C GLU A 51 -1.04 -10.58 17.50
N THR A 52 -1.29 -9.34 17.08
CA THR A 52 -0.32 -8.55 16.33
C THR A 52 0.79 -8.07 17.25
N THR A 53 2.04 -8.39 16.95
CA THR A 53 3.18 -8.04 17.83
C THR A 53 3.96 -6.82 17.33
N GLN A 54 3.72 -6.40 16.08
CA GLN A 54 4.48 -5.34 15.42
C GLN A 54 3.59 -4.17 15.03
N ALA A 55 3.99 -2.96 15.41
CA ALA A 55 3.41 -1.73 14.89
C ALA A 55 4.03 -1.41 13.52
N ARG A 56 3.25 -0.75 12.66
CA ARG A 56 3.69 -0.33 11.33
C ARG A 56 3.21 1.08 11.05
N GLU A 57 4.04 1.84 10.36
CA GLU A 57 3.75 3.24 10.03
C GLU A 57 4.00 3.50 8.55
N THR A 58 3.25 4.45 8.02
CA THR A 58 3.51 5.07 6.72
C THR A 58 4.72 5.98 6.85
N THR A 59 5.68 5.85 5.95
CA THR A 59 6.92 6.63 6.01
C THR A 59 6.96 7.66 4.91
N TRP A 60 7.45 8.86 5.24
CA TRP A 60 7.64 9.98 4.33
C TRP A 60 9.12 10.32 4.21
N ALA A 61 9.62 10.42 2.99
CA ALA A 61 10.93 10.96 2.68
C ALA A 61 10.74 12.31 1.98
N ALA A 62 11.00 13.40 2.71
CA ALA A 62 10.87 14.76 2.21
C ALA A 62 12.12 15.16 1.41
N GLU A 63 11.93 15.84 0.29
CA GLU A 63 13.01 16.43 -0.51
C GLU A 63 12.85 17.96 -0.58
N LEU A 64 11.68 18.45 -1.00
CA LEU A 64 11.35 19.88 -1.05
C LEU A 64 10.38 20.33 0.08
N GLY A 65 10.27 19.50 1.14
CA GLY A 65 9.47 19.78 2.33
C GLY A 65 8.20 18.91 2.47
N GLY A 66 7.29 19.34 3.35
CA GLY A 66 6.04 18.64 3.64
C GLY A 66 6.15 17.59 4.75
N SER A 67 5.03 17.31 5.41
CA SER A 67 4.92 16.30 6.46
C SER A 67 4.27 15.01 5.94
N VAL A 68 4.37 13.91 6.70
CA VAL A 68 3.70 12.66 6.35
C VAL A 68 2.18 12.82 6.20
N SER A 69 1.54 13.63 7.05
CA SER A 69 0.09 13.88 6.99
C SER A 69 -0.29 14.68 5.75
N TRP A 70 0.53 15.66 5.36
CA TRP A 70 0.34 16.38 4.10
C TRP A 70 0.49 15.44 2.89
N GLY A 71 1.53 14.59 2.88
CA GLY A 71 1.76 13.63 1.81
C GLY A 71 0.63 12.60 1.68
N ILE A 72 0.09 12.12 2.80
CA ILE A 72 -1.10 11.26 2.82
C ILE A 72 -2.29 11.97 2.16
N GLY A 73 -2.60 13.19 2.60
CA GLY A 73 -3.73 13.94 2.03
C GLY A 73 -3.59 14.20 0.53
N GLN A 74 -2.38 14.42 0.02
CA GLN A 74 -2.16 14.52 -1.42
C GLN A 74 -2.44 13.21 -2.15
N VAL A 75 -2.04 12.06 -1.60
CA VAL A 75 -2.30 10.75 -2.20
C VAL A 75 -3.80 10.45 -2.23
N GLU A 76 -4.49 10.64 -1.11
CA GLU A 76 -5.94 10.40 -1.01
C GLU A 76 -6.74 11.34 -1.91
N ALA A 77 -6.34 12.61 -2.04
CA ALA A 77 -7.04 13.57 -2.89
C ALA A 77 -6.82 13.35 -4.41
N LYS A 78 -5.74 12.64 -4.80
CA LYS A 78 -5.32 12.51 -6.22
C LYS A 78 -5.27 11.08 -6.72
N THR A 79 -5.58 10.12 -5.87
CA THR A 79 -5.62 8.70 -6.20
C THR A 79 -6.80 8.05 -5.50
N SER A 80 -7.15 6.81 -5.87
CA SER A 80 -8.22 6.05 -5.21
C SER A 80 -7.74 5.27 -3.97
N TYR A 81 -6.57 5.60 -3.41
CA TYR A 81 -6.00 4.87 -2.28
C TYR A 81 -6.28 5.59 -0.98
N ASP A 82 -6.89 4.88 -0.04
CA ASP A 82 -6.94 5.28 1.37
C ASP A 82 -5.61 4.91 2.06
N VAL A 83 -5.04 5.85 2.83
CA VAL A 83 -3.72 5.66 3.43
C VAL A 83 -3.80 5.72 4.94
N THR A 84 -3.46 4.59 5.57
CA THR A 84 -3.35 4.52 7.02
C THR A 84 -2.00 5.07 7.49
N LYS A 85 -2.02 6.08 8.37
CA LYS A 85 -0.78 6.63 8.93
C LYS A 85 -0.04 5.62 9.81
N LYS A 86 -0.76 4.87 10.64
CA LYS A 86 -0.20 3.93 11.61
C LYS A 86 -1.18 2.79 11.90
N VAL A 87 -0.64 1.59 12.06
CA VAL A 87 -1.33 0.46 12.68
C VAL A 87 -0.61 0.05 13.97
N SER A 88 -1.38 -0.14 15.03
CA SER A 88 -0.88 -0.50 16.35
C SER A 88 -0.50 -1.99 16.45
N ARG A 89 0.28 -2.33 17.49
CA ARG A 89 0.46 -3.70 17.97
C ARG A 89 -0.54 -4.02 19.09
N GLY A 90 -0.62 -5.27 19.52
CA GLY A 90 -1.46 -5.75 20.61
C GLY A 90 -2.93 -5.96 20.22
N VAL A 91 -3.25 -5.93 18.92
CA VAL A 91 -4.60 -6.18 18.42
C VAL A 91 -4.70 -7.64 18.01
N THR A 92 -5.73 -8.34 18.49
CA THR A 92 -6.08 -9.68 18.01
C THR A 92 -6.85 -9.57 16.69
N VAL A 93 -6.35 -10.26 15.67
CA VAL A 93 -7.00 -10.37 14.36
C VAL A 93 -7.40 -11.81 14.10
N THR A 94 -8.54 -11.98 13.45
CA THR A 94 -9.10 -13.30 13.15
C THR A 94 -9.02 -13.57 11.66
N ASN A 95 -8.47 -14.74 11.30
CA ASN A 95 -8.52 -15.25 9.92
C ASN A 95 -9.36 -16.53 9.84
N ARG A 96 -10.07 -16.72 8.73
CA ARG A 96 -10.82 -17.94 8.41
C ARG A 96 -10.28 -18.48 7.08
N MET A 97 -9.49 -19.55 7.17
CA MET A 97 -8.84 -20.16 6.02
C MET A 97 -9.45 -21.55 5.76
N SER A 98 -9.73 -21.85 4.50
CA SER A 98 -10.12 -23.20 4.08
C SER A 98 -8.88 -24.09 3.97
N VAL A 99 -8.87 -25.20 4.70
CA VAL A 99 -7.74 -26.14 4.74
C VAL A 99 -8.20 -27.50 4.24
N ASP A 100 -7.48 -28.08 3.29
CA ASP A 100 -7.82 -29.40 2.76
C ASP A 100 -7.71 -30.48 3.84
N SER A 101 -8.31 -31.64 3.58
CA SER A 101 -8.26 -32.78 4.49
C SER A 101 -6.82 -33.21 4.78
N ARG A 102 -6.55 -33.51 6.05
CA ARG A 102 -5.25 -33.98 6.53
C ARG A 102 -4.09 -33.03 6.15
N LYS A 103 -4.35 -31.72 6.04
CA LYS A 103 -3.33 -30.70 5.84
C LYS A 103 -3.24 -29.76 7.03
N ARG A 104 -2.08 -29.13 7.19
CA ARG A 104 -1.87 -28.02 8.11
C ARG A 104 -1.94 -26.71 7.34
N GLY A 105 -2.84 -25.82 7.76
CA GLY A 105 -2.90 -24.45 7.27
C GLY A 105 -2.01 -23.56 8.13
N TYR A 106 -1.31 -22.64 7.48
CA TYR A 106 -0.47 -21.62 8.09
C TYR A 106 -0.95 -20.26 7.62
N THR A 107 -1.01 -19.30 8.53
CA THR A 107 -1.40 -17.93 8.18
C THR A 107 -0.57 -16.90 8.94
N GLN A 108 -0.37 -15.74 8.33
CA GLN A 108 0.33 -14.62 8.93
C GLN A 108 -0.38 -13.29 8.60
N PRO A 109 -0.66 -12.44 9.60
CA PRO A 109 -1.19 -11.11 9.34
C PRO A 109 -0.08 -10.21 8.81
N MET A 110 -0.39 -9.48 7.75
CA MET A 110 0.49 -8.54 7.08
C MET A 110 -0.21 -7.20 6.84
N VAL A 111 0.58 -6.19 6.50
CA VAL A 111 0.10 -4.91 5.94
C VAL A 111 0.59 -4.77 4.51
N GLU A 112 -0.25 -4.19 3.64
CA GLU A 112 0.16 -3.83 2.28
C GLU A 112 0.74 -2.42 2.27
N TYR A 113 1.90 -2.28 1.63
CA TYR A 113 2.51 -0.99 1.32
C TYR A 113 2.51 -0.71 -0.17
N ARG A 114 2.17 0.54 -0.53
CA ARG A 114 2.37 1.12 -1.86
C ARG A 114 3.28 2.33 -1.79
N LYS A 115 4.01 2.60 -2.88
CA LYS A 115 4.91 3.75 -2.97
C LYS A 115 4.35 4.80 -3.92
N PHE A 116 4.43 6.05 -3.49
CA PHE A 116 3.97 7.21 -4.23
C PHE A 116 5.06 8.28 -4.27
N SER A 117 5.23 8.93 -5.42
CA SER A 117 6.03 10.13 -5.60
C SER A 117 5.07 11.31 -5.71
N ILE A 118 5.38 12.40 -5.02
CA ILE A 118 4.63 13.64 -5.12
C ILE A 118 5.54 14.65 -5.79
N ASP A 119 5.19 15.06 -7.00
CA ASP A 119 5.97 15.99 -7.80
C ASP A 119 5.27 17.34 -7.90
N LYS A 120 6.06 18.41 -7.81
CA LYS A 120 5.61 19.78 -8.01
C LYS A 120 5.78 20.17 -9.47
N TRP A 121 4.70 20.66 -10.05
CA TRP A 121 4.62 21.08 -11.44
C TRP A 121 4.18 22.54 -11.52
N ARG A 122 4.58 23.22 -12.59
CA ARG A 122 4.15 24.56 -12.91
C ARG A 122 3.65 24.60 -14.34
N GLU A 123 2.49 25.21 -14.52
CA GLU A 123 2.02 25.61 -15.84
C GLU A 123 2.56 27.00 -16.17
N LEU A 124 3.12 27.13 -17.36
CA LEU A 124 3.70 28.36 -17.86
C LEU A 124 2.65 29.17 -18.65
N GLY A 125 2.93 30.45 -18.89
CA GLY A 125 2.03 31.35 -19.63
C GLY A 125 1.64 30.87 -21.02
N ASN A 126 2.45 29.99 -21.61
CA ASN A 126 2.24 29.36 -22.92
C ASN A 126 1.60 27.96 -22.83
N CYS A 127 0.91 27.65 -21.72
CA CYS A 127 0.27 26.36 -21.45
C CYS A 127 1.21 25.14 -21.43
N ARG A 128 2.53 25.36 -21.40
CA ARG A 128 3.50 24.27 -21.21
C ARG A 128 3.59 23.90 -19.74
N GLN A 129 3.72 22.61 -19.49
CA GLN A 129 3.90 22.06 -18.15
C GLN A 129 5.38 21.78 -17.90
N ASP A 130 5.92 22.31 -16.82
CA ASP A 130 7.29 22.11 -16.40
C ASP A 130 7.33 21.46 -15.02
N ARG A 131 8.21 20.47 -14.84
CA ARG A 131 8.36 19.77 -13.57
C ARG A 131 9.42 20.50 -12.76
N ILE A 132 9.00 21.09 -11.65
CA ILE A 132 9.92 21.80 -10.73
C ILE A 132 10.79 20.79 -9.97
N GLY A 133 10.19 19.68 -9.52
CA GLY A 133 10.93 18.65 -8.79
C GLY A 133 10.04 17.71 -7.98
N THR A 134 10.66 16.75 -7.29
CA THR A 134 9.96 15.86 -6.35
C THR A 134 9.88 16.51 -4.98
N VAL A 135 8.67 16.62 -4.43
CA VAL A 135 8.42 17.12 -3.08
C VAL A 135 8.81 16.08 -2.05
N GLY A 136 8.43 14.83 -2.31
CA GLY A 136 8.83 13.71 -1.48
C GLY A 136 8.19 12.40 -1.92
N ARG A 137 8.58 11.35 -1.21
CA ARG A 137 8.17 9.97 -1.49
C ARG A 137 7.47 9.39 -0.27
N LEU A 138 6.26 8.86 -0.50
CA LEU A 138 5.45 8.22 0.52
C LEU A 138 5.49 6.71 0.33
N LYS A 139 5.82 5.97 1.39
CA LYS A 139 5.58 4.53 1.47
C LYS A 139 4.38 4.32 2.38
N ALA A 140 3.21 4.29 1.74
CA ALA A 140 1.89 4.31 2.35
C ALA A 140 1.41 2.91 2.70
N ILE A 141 0.81 2.74 3.87
CA ILE A 141 -0.01 1.58 4.22
C ILE A 141 -1.37 1.75 3.54
N THR A 142 -1.66 0.91 2.54
CA THR A 142 -2.92 0.94 1.78
C THR A 142 -3.89 -0.16 2.20
N SER A 143 -3.43 -1.12 3.01
CA SER A 143 -4.30 -2.06 3.72
C SER A 143 -3.70 -2.40 5.09
N HIS A 144 -4.54 -2.28 6.12
CA HIS A 144 -4.16 -2.50 7.52
C HIS A 144 -4.15 -4.00 7.92
N LEU A 145 -4.72 -4.87 7.08
CA LEU A 145 -4.75 -6.30 7.31
C LEU A 145 -4.86 -7.08 5.99
N HIS A 146 -3.83 -7.86 5.70
CA HIS A 146 -3.80 -8.86 4.65
C HIS A 146 -3.34 -10.18 5.26
N PHE A 147 -4.04 -11.29 5.01
CA PHE A 147 -3.58 -12.59 5.47
C PHE A 147 -2.80 -13.28 4.37
N ALA A 148 -1.54 -13.56 4.64
CA ALA A 148 -0.79 -14.52 3.86
C ALA A 148 -1.19 -15.92 4.33
N GLU A 149 -1.35 -16.85 3.39
CA GLU A 149 -1.79 -18.22 3.69
C GLU A 149 -0.95 -19.25 2.94
N CYS A 150 -0.77 -20.42 3.53
CA CYS A 150 -0.29 -21.60 2.82
C CYS A 150 -0.76 -22.86 3.53
N GLN A 151 -0.83 -23.98 2.82
CA GLN A 151 -1.16 -25.28 3.40
C GLN A 151 -0.22 -26.36 2.89
N THR A 152 0.08 -27.34 3.73
CA THR A 152 0.99 -28.44 3.41
C THR A 152 0.61 -29.72 4.13
N ARG A 153 1.06 -30.85 3.57
CA ARG A 153 1.08 -32.16 4.24
C ARG A 153 2.44 -32.44 4.91
N SER A 154 3.51 -31.77 4.46
CA SER A 154 4.87 -32.01 4.95
C SER A 154 5.08 -31.49 6.37
N SER A 155 5.88 -32.22 7.14
CA SER A 155 6.40 -31.82 8.46
C SER A 155 7.27 -30.57 8.41
N ASP A 156 7.90 -30.28 7.26
CA ASP A 156 8.81 -29.14 7.09
C ASP A 156 8.07 -27.79 7.02
N GLY A 157 6.73 -27.83 7.04
CA GLY A 157 5.87 -26.66 7.02
C GLY A 157 5.83 -25.98 5.65
N CYS A 158 5.15 -24.83 5.61
CA CYS A 158 5.16 -23.94 4.46
C CYS A 158 5.23 -22.50 4.95
N ARG A 159 5.77 -21.61 4.13
CA ARG A 159 5.84 -20.19 4.44
C ARG A 159 4.67 -19.45 3.78
N PRO A 160 3.79 -18.80 4.55
CA PRO A 160 2.70 -18.00 3.99
C PRO A 160 3.26 -16.90 3.07
N LYS A 161 2.63 -16.75 1.91
CA LYS A 161 2.90 -15.65 0.98
C LYS A 161 1.62 -14.82 0.80
N PRO A 162 1.75 -13.50 0.58
CA PRO A 162 0.63 -12.65 0.20
C PRO A 162 -0.01 -13.13 -1.10
#